data_AF-A0A2P5MIA9-F1
#
_entry.id   AF-A0A2P5MIA9-F1
#
_cell.length_a   1.000
_cell.length_b   1.000
_cell.length_c   1.000
_cell.angle_alpha   90.00
_cell.angle_beta   90.00
_cell.angle_gamma   90.00
#
_symmetry.space_group_name_H-M   'P 1'
#
loop_
_entity.id
_entity.type
_entity.pdbx_description
1 polymer ?
#
loop_
_entity_poly.entity_id
_entity_poly.type
_entity_poly.pdbx_seq_one_letter_code
_entity_poly.pdbx_strand_id
1 'polypeptide(L)' 'MTSDTARFVGDIPIFYDRGLGPVIFEDYAGDIAQRAAASAPLDVLETAAGTGIVTRKLRDFLNPQAKLTATDLNAPMLE' A
#
# COMPACT_ATOMS: atom_id res chain seq x y z
N MET A 1 22.08 -1.66 12.87
CA MET A 1 20.83 -2.45 12.97
C MET A 1 20.91 -3.53 11.90
N THR A 2 20.77 -4.80 12.26
CA THR A 2 20.76 -5.91 11.29
C THR A 2 19.47 -5.83 10.46
N SER A 3 19.59 -5.88 9.13
CA SER A 3 18.50 -5.59 8.17
C SER A 3 17.50 -6.74 7.97
N ASP A 4 17.68 -7.87 8.65
CA ASP A 4 16.88 -9.09 8.39
C ASP A 4 15.41 -8.96 8.81
N THR A 5 15.07 -8.16 9.83
CA THR A 5 13.67 -7.98 10.25
C THR A 5 12.82 -7.18 9.26
N ALA A 6 13.46 -6.48 8.32
CA ALA A 6 12.78 -5.68 7.30
C ALA A 6 12.58 -6.46 5.97
N ARG A 7 13.05 -7.72 5.89
CA ARG A 7 12.96 -8.54 4.68
C ARG A 7 11.61 -9.25 4.61
N PHE A 8 10.74 -8.73 3.76
CA PHE A 8 9.49 -9.38 3.37
C PHE A 8 9.69 -10.04 2.00
N VAL A 9 10.25 -11.26 2.03
CA VAL A 9 10.65 -12.03 0.83
C VAL A 9 10.22 -13.50 0.96
N GLY A 10 10.31 -14.27 -0.13
CA GLY A 10 9.84 -15.67 -0.15
C GLY A 10 8.31 -15.74 -0.18
N ASP A 11 7.72 -16.65 0.60
CA ASP A 11 6.26 -16.85 0.61
C ASP A 11 5.49 -15.84 1.49
N ILE A 12 6.21 -15.00 2.26
CA ILE A 12 5.60 -14.04 3.19
C ILE A 12 4.60 -13.10 2.50
N PRO A 13 4.92 -12.45 1.36
CA PRO A 13 3.97 -11.56 0.68
C PRO A 13 2.67 -12.26 0.30
N ILE A 14 2.74 -13.50 -0.17
CA ILE A 14 1.57 -14.29 -0.61
C ILE A 14 0.64 -14.58 0.57
N PHE A 15 1.18 -15.01 1.70
CA PHE A 15 0.38 -15.27 2.90
C PHE A 15 -0.20 -13.99 3.51
N TYR A 16 0.52 -12.87 3.38
CA TYR A 16 0.02 -11.57 3.79
C TYR A 16 -1.15 -11.12 2.90
N ASP A 17 -0.98 -11.13 1.58
CA ASP A 17 -1.99 -10.65 0.62
C ASP A 17 -3.30 -11.44 0.70
N ARG A 18 -3.19 -12.77 0.79
CA ARG A 18 -4.36 -13.66 0.73
C ARG A 18 -4.97 -13.98 2.10
N GLY A 19 -4.21 -13.73 3.16
CA GLY A 19 -4.58 -14.10 4.52
C GLY A 19 -4.79 -12.88 5.39
N LEU A 20 -3.77 -12.57 6.18
CA LEU A 20 -3.90 -11.62 7.29
C LEU A 20 -3.99 -10.16 6.84
N GLY A 21 -3.41 -9.82 5.69
CA GLY A 21 -3.35 -8.46 5.15
C GLY A 21 -4.74 -7.83 5.00
N PRO A 22 -5.68 -8.43 4.26
CA PRO A 22 -7.03 -7.89 4.13
C PRO A 22 -7.73 -7.69 5.48
N VAL A 23 -7.59 -8.63 6.41
CA VAL A 23 -8.21 -8.54 7.74
C VAL A 23 -7.65 -7.37 8.54
N ILE A 24 -6.34 -7.12 8.47
CA ILE A 24 -5.70 -6.05 9.22
C ILE A 24 -5.89 -4.69 8.54
N PHE A 25 -5.88 -4.60 7.21
CA PHE A 25 -5.66 -3.33 6.51
C PHE A 25 -6.84 -2.84 5.66
N GLU A 26 -7.82 -3.67 5.30
CA GLU A 26 -8.85 -3.26 4.31
C GLU A 26 -9.70 -2.07 4.79
N ASP A 27 -10.15 -2.08 6.05
CA ASP A 27 -10.97 -1.00 6.62
C ASP A 27 -10.17 0.29 6.77
N TYR A 28 -8.92 0.19 7.27
CA TYR A 28 -8.04 1.34 7.42
C TYR A 28 -7.62 1.91 6.06
N ALA A 29 -7.44 1.07 5.05
CA ALA A 29 -7.12 1.51 3.70
C ALA A 29 -8.23 2.39 3.12
N GLY A 30 -9.49 2.06 3.39
CA GLY A 30 -10.64 2.91 3.03
C GLY A 30 -10.60 4.27 3.73
N ASP A 31 -10.43 4.27 5.06
CA ASP A 31 -10.39 5.51 5.86
C ASP A 31 -9.24 6.43 5.43
N ILE A 32 -8.03 5.89 5.25
CA ILE A 32 -6.86 6.66 4.81
C ILE A 32 -7.05 7.18 3.39
N ALA A 33 -7.56 6.37 2.45
CA ALA A 33 -7.78 6.81 1.08
C ALA A 33 -8.81 7.95 1.00
N GLN A 34 -9.89 7.87 1.78
CA GLN A 34 -10.88 8.94 1.86
C GLN A 34 -10.27 10.25 2.39
N ARG A 35 -9.47 10.17 3.46
CA ARG A 35 -8.80 11.36 4.04
C ARG A 35 -7.77 11.95 3.08
N ALA A 36 -7.01 11.12 2.39
CA ALA A 36 -6.05 11.55 1.39
C ALA A 36 -6.73 12.25 0.22
N ALA A 37 -7.83 11.69 -0.29
CA ALA A 37 -8.59 12.29 -1.38
C ALA A 37 -9.26 13.63 -0.99
N ALA A 38 -9.64 13.81 0.27
CA ALA A 38 -10.26 15.04 0.76
C ALA A 38 -9.37 16.29 0.65
N SER A 39 -8.04 16.13 0.58
CA SER A 39 -7.13 17.25 0.33
C SER A 39 -6.93 17.57 -1.16
N ALA A 40 -7.59 16.82 -2.05
CA ALA A 40 -7.48 16.93 -3.51
C ALA A 40 -6.02 17.01 -4.03
N PRO A 41 -5.13 16.08 -3.65
CA PRO A 41 -3.73 16.12 -4.05
C PRO A 41 -3.57 15.77 -5.53
N LEU A 42 -2.58 16.37 -6.19
CA LEU A 42 -2.18 16.02 -7.55
C LEU A 42 -1.02 15.01 -7.60
N ASP A 43 -0.21 14.93 -6.53
CA ASP A 43 0.91 14.01 -6.42
C ASP A 43 0.83 13.29 -5.07
N VAL A 44 0.82 11.96 -5.09
CA VAL A 44 0.74 11.12 -3.91
C VAL A 44 1.88 10.10 -3.94
N LEU A 45 2.66 10.06 -2.86
CA LEU A 45 3.67 9.04 -2.61
C LEU A 45 3.17 8.10 -1.52
N GLU A 46 3.08 6.82 -1.85
CA GLU A 46 2.84 5.75 -0.90
C GLU A 46 4.16 5.02 -0.61
N THR A 47 4.51 4.93 0.67
CA THR A 47 5.68 4.21 1.16
C THR A 47 5.25 2.94 1.85
N ALA A 48 6.04 1.86 1.70
CA ALA A 48 5.69 0.54 2.22
C ALA A 48 4.32 0.08 1.71
N ALA A 49 4.16 0.14 0.38
CA ALA A 49 2.90 -0.22 -0.29
C ALA A 49 2.48 -1.67 -0.01
N GLY A 50 3.42 -2.54 0.39
CA GLY A 50 3.18 -3.96 0.56
C GLY A 50 2.53 -4.52 -0.70
N THR A 51 1.55 -5.40 -0.54
CA THR A 51 0.84 -6.04 -1.66
C THR A 51 -0.27 -5.17 -2.27
N GLY A 52 -0.22 -3.86 -2.02
CA GLY A 52 -1.04 -2.84 -2.68
C GLY A 52 -2.46 -2.69 -2.14
N ILE A 53 -2.74 -3.11 -0.91
CA ILE A 53 -4.07 -2.95 -0.28
C ILE A 53 -4.49 -1.47 -0.27
N VAL A 54 -3.61 -0.61 0.25
CA VAL A 54 -3.86 0.83 0.33
C VAL A 54 -3.73 1.47 -1.06
N THR A 55 -2.74 1.08 -1.87
CA THR A 55 -2.58 1.55 -3.26
C THR A 55 -3.88 1.45 -4.06
N ARG A 56 -4.57 0.31 -3.97
CA ARG A 56 -5.84 0.09 -4.68
C ARG A 56 -6.92 1.07 -4.21
N LYS A 57 -7.08 1.26 -2.89
CA LYS A 57 -8.05 2.23 -2.35
C LYS A 57 -7.69 3.67 -2.73
N LEU A 58 -6.42 4.05 -2.64
CA LEU A 58 -5.95 5.37 -3.05
C LEU A 58 -6.29 5.64 -4.51
N ARG A 59 -5.97 4.72 -5.42
CA ARG A 59 -6.31 4.85 -6.84
C ARG A 59 -7.82 5.04 -7.05
N ASP A 60 -8.66 4.34 -6.29
CA ASP A 60 -10.11 4.39 -6.46
C ASP A 60 -10.74 5.68 -5.90
N PHE A 61 -10.15 6.29 -4.87
CA PHE A 61 -10.66 7.51 -4.21
C PHE A 61 -10.05 8.82 -4.72
N LEU A 62 -8.79 8.80 -5.15
CA LEU A 62 -8.08 10.00 -5.60
C LEU A 62 -8.70 10.57 -6.89
N ASN A 63 -8.46 11.86 -7.13
CA ASN A 63 -8.81 12.48 -8.40
C ASN A 63 -8.13 11.70 -9.56
N PRO A 64 -8.81 11.39 -10.67
CA PRO A 64 -8.21 10.71 -11.81
C PRO A 64 -6.98 11.40 -12.43
N GLN A 65 -6.81 12.70 -12.17
CA GLN A 65 -5.64 13.48 -12.58
C GLN A 65 -4.46 13.38 -11.60
N ALA A 66 -4.68 12.82 -10.41
CA ALA A 66 -3.63 12.63 -9.43
C ALA A 66 -2.66 11.53 -9.86
N LYS A 67 -1.37 11.79 -9.68
CA LYS A 67 -0.31 10.81 -9.87
C LYS A 67 -0.04 10.08 -8.56
N LEU A 68 -0.28 8.78 -8.54
CA LEU A 68 0.06 7.89 -7.42
C LEU A 68 1.36 7.16 -7.71
N THR A 69 2.37 7.34 -6.86
CA THR A 69 3.63 6.59 -6.88
C THR A 69 3.69 5.70 -5.65
N ALA A 70 3.69 4.38 -5.85
CA ALA A 70 3.82 3.40 -4.78
C ALA A 70 5.25 2.87 -4.69
N THR A 71 5.78 2.74 -3.48
CA THR A 71 7.15 2.30 -3.20
C THR A 71 7.18 1.30 -2.06
N ASP A 72 8.05 0.32 -2.18
CA ASP A 72 8.37 -0.62 -1.11
C ASP A 72 9.88 -0.92 -1.14
N LEU A 73 10.43 -1.26 0.03
CA LEU A 73 11.83 -1.66 0.14
C LEU A 73 12.07 -3.04 -0.47
N ASN A 74 11.06 -3.92 -0.40
CA ASN A 74 11.15 -5.29 -0.86
C ASN A 74 10.52 -5.40 -2.25
N ALA A 75 11.33 -5.69 -3.28
CA ALA A 75 10.83 -5.92 -4.64
C ALA A 75 9.66 -6.93 -4.70
N PRO A 76 9.67 -8.05 -3.94
CA PRO A 76 8.55 -9.00 -3.94
C PRO A 76 7.21 -8.46 -3.39
N MET A 77 7.17 -7.26 -2.81
CA MET A 77 5.92 -6.61 -2.44
C MET A 77 5.27 -5.91 -3.65
N LEU A 78 6.06 -5.51 -4.65
CA LEU A 78 5.59 -4.76 -5.82
C LEU A 78 5.45 -5.61 -7.09
N GLU A 79 6.16 -6.75 -7.16
CA GLU A 79 6.19 -7.69 -8.30
C GLU A 79 5.19 -8.85 -8.15
#